data_AF-A0A8I0P0U6-F1
#
_entry.id   AF-A0A8I0P0U6-F1
#
_cell.length_a   1.000
_cell.length_b   1.000
_cell.length_c   1.000
_cell.angle_alpha   90.00
_cell.angle_beta   90.00
_cell.angle_gamma   90.00
#
_symmetry.space_group_name_H-M   'P 1'
#
loop_
_entity.id
_entity.type
_entity.pdbx_description
1 polymer ?
#
loop_
_entity_poly.entity_id
_entity_poly.type
_entity_poly.pdbx_seq_one_letter_code
_entity_poly.pdbx_strand_id
1 'polypeptide(L)'
;MPRSTVSLPLCRRWAIWSGSGIVQMLVFVASTPDFGQQSQVADAASELLIEVLGENGRHARTAIGVAGLPLNTPVEIQMVCTAV
;
A
#
# COMPACT_ATOMS: atom_id res chain seq x y z
N MET A 1 25.42 5.15 13.74
CA MET A 1 25.41 5.79 15.08
C MET A 1 24.00 6.33 15.35
N PRO A 2 23.50 6.32 16.59
CA PRO A 2 22.76 5.19 17.15
C PRO A 2 21.26 5.46 17.36
N ARG A 3 20.53 4.35 17.51
CA ARG A 3 19.12 4.21 17.90
C ARG A 3 18.76 5.16 19.05
N SER A 4 17.90 6.15 18.79
CA SER A 4 17.23 6.92 19.84
C SER A 4 15.90 6.26 20.19
N THR A 5 15.84 5.85 21.45
CA THR A 5 14.74 5.20 22.16
C THR A 5 13.50 6.09 22.23
N VAL A 6 12.46 5.77 21.46
CA VAL A 6 11.09 6.20 21.76
C VAL A 6 10.37 4.99 22.36
N SER A 7 10.40 4.89 23.69
CA SER A 7 9.72 3.85 24.44
C SER A 7 8.24 4.21 24.63
N LEU A 8 7.43 4.01 23.58
CA LEU A 8 5.98 3.88 23.71
C LEU A 8 5.63 2.38 23.67
N PRO A 9 4.77 1.84 24.55
CA PRO A 9 4.44 0.42 24.58
C PRO A 9 3.79 -0.14 23.29
N LEU A 10 3.37 0.74 22.37
CA LEU A 10 2.94 0.43 21.00
C LEU A 10 4.11 0.03 20.05
N CYS A 11 5.35 0.36 20.38
CA CYS A 11 6.53 0.17 19.53
C CYS A 11 6.87 -1.31 19.23
N ARG A 12 6.37 -2.27 20.04
CA ARG A 12 6.54 -3.71 19.76
C ARG A 12 5.72 -4.19 18.56
N ARG A 13 4.65 -3.48 18.17
CA ARG A 13 3.82 -3.81 16.99
C ARG A 13 4.40 -3.24 15.68
N TRP A 14 5.27 -2.24 15.76
CA TRP A 14 5.97 -1.69 14.60
C TRP A 14 7.27 -2.45 14.28
N ALA A 15 7.82 -3.17 15.25
CA ALA A 15 9.01 -4.01 15.05
C ALA A 15 8.79 -5.19 14.07
N ILE A 16 7.58 -5.74 13.95
CA ILE A 16 7.24 -6.73 12.91
C ILE A 16 7.25 -6.15 11.48
N TRP A 17 7.30 -4.82 11.34
CA TRP A 17 7.42 -4.13 10.06
C TRP A 17 8.81 -3.51 9.85
N SER A 18 9.73 -3.63 10.82
CA SER A 18 11.06 -3.04 10.73
C SER A 18 11.98 -3.89 9.85
N GLY A 19 11.71 -3.91 8.54
CA GLY A 19 12.45 -4.72 7.55
C GLY A 19 11.56 -5.22 6.41
N SER A 20 10.25 -5.22 6.62
CA SER A 20 9.25 -5.66 5.65
C SER A 20 9.07 -4.59 4.55
N GLY A 21 9.20 -5.00 3.30
CA GLY A 21 8.98 -4.15 2.12
C GLY A 21 7.79 -4.63 1.30
N ILE A 22 7.30 -3.78 0.42
CA ILE A 22 6.18 -4.10 -0.47
C ILE A 22 6.75 -4.55 -1.80
N VAL A 23 6.45 -5.79 -2.20
CA VAL A 23 6.90 -6.35 -3.48
C VAL A 23 5.95 -5.92 -4.59
N GLN A 24 4.66 -6.12 -4.36
CA GLN A 24 3.62 -5.88 -5.36
C GLN A 24 2.35 -5.33 -4.70
N MET A 25 1.74 -4.35 -5.37
CA MET A 25 0.41 -3.83 -5.04
C MET A 25 -0.53 -4.01 -6.23
N LEU A 26 -1.67 -4.66 -5.99
CA LEU A 26 -2.76 -4.78 -6.95
C LEU A 26 -3.93 -3.92 -6.46
N VAL A 27 -4.37 -2.98 -7.28
CA VAL A 27 -5.44 -2.04 -6.97
C VAL A 27 -6.63 -2.31 -7.87
N PHE A 28 -7.78 -2.62 -7.25
CA PHE A 28 -9.06 -2.74 -7.91
C PHE A 28 -9.83 -1.45 -7.70
N VAL A 29 -10.25 -0.82 -8.79
CA VAL A 29 -11.03 0.42 -8.75
C VAL A 29 -12.42 0.12 -9.30
N ALA A 30 -13.45 0.32 -8.50
CA ALA A 30 -14.82 0.25 -8.97
C ALA A 30 -15.08 1.42 -9.93
N SER A 31 -15.19 1.14 -11.22
CA SER A 31 -15.28 2.18 -12.25
C SER A 31 -16.13 1.76 -13.44
N THR A 32 -16.66 2.72 -14.18
CA THR A 32 -17.29 2.45 -15.48
C THR A 32 -16.27 1.97 -16.51
N PRO A 33 -16.70 1.31 -17.60
CA PRO A 33 -15.78 0.87 -18.66
C PRO A 33 -15.00 2.01 -19.33
N ASP A 34 -15.58 3.21 -19.37
CA ASP A 34 -14.96 4.39 -20.01
C ASP A 34 -13.97 5.13 -19.10
N PHE A 35 -13.90 4.75 -17.82
CA PHE A 35 -12.95 5.35 -16.90
C PHE A 35 -11.56 4.75 -17.14
N GLY A 36 -10.59 5.58 -17.55
CA GLY A 36 -9.21 5.16 -17.85
C GLY A 36 -8.15 5.68 -16.86
N GLN A 37 -8.57 6.16 -15.69
CA GLN A 37 -7.67 6.84 -14.73
C GLN A 37 -7.36 5.99 -13.49
N GLN A 38 -7.49 4.66 -13.57
CA GLN A 38 -7.21 3.76 -12.43
C GLN A 38 -5.78 3.89 -11.91
N SER A 39 -4.81 4.12 -12.81
CA SER A 39 -3.42 4.37 -12.41
C SER A 39 -3.28 5.60 -11.52
N GLN A 40 -4.01 6.68 -11.79
CA GLN A 40 -3.98 7.90 -10.98
C GLN A 40 -4.63 7.70 -9.61
N VAL A 41 -5.73 6.93 -9.56
CA VAL A 41 -6.34 6.54 -8.28
C VAL A 41 -5.35 5.73 -7.43
N ALA A 42 -4.59 4.84 -8.07
CA ALA A 42 -3.58 4.04 -7.40
C ALA A 42 -2.32 4.82 -6.99
N ASP A 43 -2.06 6.01 -7.56
CA ASP A 43 -0.92 6.86 -7.17
C ASP A 43 -1.03 7.30 -5.72
N ALA A 44 -2.24 7.65 -5.25
CA ALA A 44 -2.46 8.05 -3.86
C ALA A 44 -2.04 6.96 -2.85
N ALA A 45 -2.29 5.68 -3.16
CA ALA A 45 -1.82 4.58 -2.33
C ALA A 45 -0.31 4.42 -2.42
N SER A 46 0.28 4.53 -3.61
CA SER A 46 1.73 4.43 -3.80
C SER A 46 2.50 5.52 -3.06
N GLU A 47 2.05 6.77 -3.15
CA GLU A 47 2.63 7.92 -2.47
C GLU A 47 2.62 7.74 -0.95
N LEU A 48 1.48 7.33 -0.38
CA LEU A 48 1.37 7.07 1.05
C LEU A 48 2.34 5.97 1.52
N LEU A 49 2.44 4.89 0.75
CA LEU A 49 3.33 3.77 1.09
C LEU A 49 4.80 4.20 1.05
N ILE A 50 5.20 5.01 0.06
CA ILE A 50 6.54 5.57 -0.04
C ILE A 50 6.81 6.59 1.08
N GLU A 51 5.83 7.43 1.43
CA GLU A 51 5.96 8.41 2.51
C GLU A 51 6.19 7.73 3.87
N VAL A 52 5.44 6.66 4.16
CA VAL A 52 5.48 5.96 5.45
C VAL A 52 6.66 4.99 5.55
N LEU A 53 6.98 4.28 4.47
CA LEU A 53 7.98 3.19 4.47
C LEU A 53 9.31 3.57 3.81
N GLY A 54 9.42 4.74 3.20
CA GLY A 54 10.60 5.18 2.47
C GLY A 54 10.92 4.25 1.29
N GLU A 55 12.19 3.84 1.19
CA GLU A 55 12.64 2.92 0.13
C GLU A 55 11.91 1.57 0.15
N ASN A 56 11.49 1.07 1.32
CA ASN A 56 10.72 -0.17 1.44
C ASN A 56 9.27 -0.03 0.94
N GLY A 57 8.83 1.21 0.68
CA GLY A 57 7.54 1.52 0.08
C GLY A 57 7.54 1.50 -1.44
N ARG A 58 8.69 1.38 -2.11
CA ARG A 58 8.77 1.26 -3.58
C ARG A 58 8.38 -0.16 -4.02
N HIS A 59 7.41 -0.28 -4.93
CA HIS A 59 6.81 -1.56 -5.32
C HIS A 59 6.45 -1.62 -6.80
N ALA A 60 6.28 -2.84 -7.32
CA ALA A 60 5.58 -3.06 -8.57
C ALA A 60 4.07 -2.86 -8.38
N ARG A 61 3.38 -2.36 -9.41
CA ARG A 61 1.95 -2.02 -9.31
C ARG A 61 1.16 -2.44 -10.53
N THR A 62 -0.06 -2.92 -10.28
CA THR A 62 -1.12 -3.08 -11.28
C THR A 62 -2.38 -2.37 -10.79
N ALA A 63 -3.04 -1.60 -11.66
CA ALA A 63 -4.30 -0.94 -11.37
C ALA A 63 -5.31 -1.31 -12.45
N ILE A 64 -6.48 -1.84 -12.05
CA ILE A 64 -7.51 -2.31 -12.97
C ILE A 64 -8.90 -1.84 -12.56
N GLY A 65 -9.74 -1.58 -13.56
CA GLY A 65 -11.15 -1.30 -13.36
C GLY A 65 -11.95 -2.59 -13.11
N VAL A 66 -12.88 -2.55 -12.17
CA VAL A 66 -13.83 -3.64 -11.89
C VAL A 66 -15.25 -3.09 -11.84
N ALA A 67 -16.23 -3.95 -12.11
CA ALA A 67 -17.65 -3.55 -12.11
C ALA A 67 -18.20 -3.27 -10.70
N GLY A 68 -17.59 -3.84 -9.66
CA GLY A 68 -18.00 -3.63 -8.28
C GLY A 68 -17.08 -4.37 -7.30
N LEU A 69 -17.16 -3.98 -6.04
CA LEU A 69 -16.38 -4.51 -4.92
C LEU A 69 -17.30 -4.85 -3.73
N PRO A 70 -16.85 -5.71 -2.80
CA PRO A 70 -17.57 -5.98 -1.57
C PRO A 70 -17.92 -4.70 -0.81
N LEU A 71 -19.11 -4.66 -0.21
CA LEU A 71 -19.63 -3.49 0.53
C LEU A 71 -19.76 -2.20 -0.31
N ASN A 72 -19.72 -2.31 -1.64
CA ASN A 72 -19.78 -1.18 -2.56
C ASN A 72 -18.66 -0.15 -2.32
N THR A 73 -17.46 -0.63 -1.96
CA THR A 73 -16.29 0.23 -1.79
C THR A 73 -15.77 0.74 -3.14
N PRO A 74 -15.18 1.94 -3.18
CA PRO A 74 -14.65 2.48 -4.42
C PRO A 74 -13.32 1.83 -4.83
N VAL A 75 -12.52 1.38 -3.86
CA VAL A 75 -11.17 0.84 -4.08
C VAL A 75 -10.92 -0.31 -3.11
N GLU A 76 -10.31 -1.38 -3.61
CA GLU A 76 -9.75 -2.47 -2.82
C GLU A 76 -8.29 -2.69 -3.22
N ILE A 77 -7.43 -2.94 -2.23
CA ILE A 77 -5.98 -3.10 -2.45
C ILE A 77 -5.53 -4.42 -1.86
N GLN A 78 -4.86 -5.22 -2.69
CA GLN A 78 -4.14 -6.42 -2.28
C GLN A 78 -2.64 -6.17 -2.36
N MET A 79 -1.89 -6.62 -1.37
CA MET A 79 -0.43 -6.47 -1.33
C MET A 79 0.28 -7.79 -1.07
N VAL A 80 1.43 -7.95 -1.71
CA VAL A 80 2.43 -8.97 -1.38
C VAL A 80 3.61 -8.27 -0.73
N CYS A 81 3.91 -8.64 0.50
CA CYS A 81 4.99 -8.06 1.28
C CYS A 81 6.07 -9.09 1.59
N THR A 82 7.32 -8.64 1.69
CA THR A 82 8.36 -9.45 2.31
C THR A 82 8.24 -9.36 3.83
N ALA A 83 8.53 -10.45 4.53
CA ALA A 83 8.76 -10.44 5.96
C ALA A 83 10.26 -10.68 6.19
N VAL A 84 10.93 -9.77 6.89
CA VAL A 84 12.36 -9.85 7.22
C VAL A 84 12.55 -9.66 8.71
#